data_AF-A0A8W8I383-F1
#
_entry.id   AF-A0A8W8I383-F1
#
_cell.length_a   1.000
_cell.length_b   1.000
_cell.length_c   1.000
_cell.angle_alpha   90.00
_cell.angle_beta   90.00
_cell.angle_gamma   90.00
#
_symmetry.space_group_name_H-M   'P 1'
#
loop_
_entity.id
_entity.type
_entity.pdbx_description
1 polymer ?
#
loop_
_entity_poly.entity_id
_entity_poly.type
_entity_poly.pdbx_seq_one_letter_code
_entity_poly.pdbx_strand_id
1 'polypeptide(L)'
;MALTSSRPLYKQRTESLPNTVTSVMFGNGQINPEDNPNYLVYKKMERIVEMMQDESTGVPVRTVKSFMSKVPSVFTGADLITWIMKNIDVDDQVEAVHVATLMASHGYFFPIDDHYLIVKNDNTYYRFQTPCFWPSRCGEPENTDYAVYLCKRTMQNKQRLELADYEAENLARLQKMFSRKWEFIYMQAEAQAKVDKKRDKLERKVLDSQERAFWDVHRPVPGCVNTTEVDIKKACRMNRHPKMTRVSSMPNYAVPGGRLSPSISESDLFNPCDNIRHDVS
;
A
#
# COMPACT_ATOMS: atom_id res chain seq x y z
N MET A 1 -35.23 31.45 12.32
CA MET A 1 -34.39 30.26 12.57
C MET A 1 -34.05 29.66 11.21
N ALA A 2 -32.85 29.97 10.70
CA ALA A 2 -32.38 29.45 9.41
C ALA A 2 -31.35 28.35 9.69
N LEU A 3 -31.64 27.13 9.23
CA LEU A 3 -30.75 25.97 9.30
C LEU A 3 -29.65 26.15 8.23
N THR A 4 -28.46 26.56 8.64
CA THR A 4 -27.28 26.55 7.77
C THR A 4 -26.67 25.15 7.76
N SER A 5 -27.08 24.37 6.76
CA SER A 5 -26.46 23.11 6.37
C SER A 5 -24.97 23.32 6.10
N SER A 6 -24.13 22.92 7.04
CA SER A 6 -22.67 22.97 6.90
C SER A 6 -22.22 21.75 6.10
N ARG A 7 -22.08 21.92 4.77
CA ARG A 7 -21.43 20.92 3.90
C ARG A 7 -19.96 20.78 4.29
N PRO A 8 -19.42 19.59 4.59
CA PRO A 8 -17.99 19.38 4.55
C PRO A 8 -17.57 19.33 3.07
N LEU A 9 -16.68 20.24 2.66
CA LEU A 9 -15.97 20.13 1.39
C LEU A 9 -15.02 18.94 1.45
N TYR A 10 -15.45 17.76 1.01
CA TYR A 10 -14.54 16.85 0.32
C TYR A 10 -14.64 17.19 -1.16
N LYS A 11 -13.92 18.23 -1.58
CA LYS A 11 -13.58 18.34 -2.99
C LYS A 11 -12.70 17.12 -3.26
N GLN A 12 -13.02 16.34 -4.30
CA GLN A 12 -12.04 15.62 -5.10
C GLN A 12 -11.00 16.63 -5.62
N ARG A 13 -10.15 17.14 -4.74
CA ARG A 13 -8.88 17.67 -5.12
C ARG A 13 -8.08 16.40 -5.33
N THR A 14 -7.89 16.03 -6.59
CA THR A 14 -6.65 15.39 -6.98
C THR A 14 -5.53 16.22 -6.35
N GLU A 15 -5.09 15.83 -5.15
CA GLU A 15 -3.87 16.35 -4.57
C GLU A 15 -2.75 15.79 -5.42
N SER A 16 -2.59 16.36 -6.62
CA SER A 16 -1.33 16.33 -7.32
C SER A 16 -0.34 16.94 -6.34
N LEU A 17 0.50 16.09 -5.73
CA LEU A 17 1.73 16.60 -5.16
C LEU A 17 2.37 17.52 -6.21
N PRO A 18 3.00 18.63 -5.80
CA PRO A 18 3.71 19.47 -6.75
C PRO A 18 4.61 18.57 -7.60
N ASN A 19 4.65 18.81 -8.91
CA ASN A 19 5.40 18.02 -9.89
C ASN A 19 6.84 17.72 -9.46
N THR A 20 7.39 18.48 -8.51
CA THR A 20 8.67 18.27 -7.84
C THR A 20 8.75 17.03 -6.93
N VAL A 21 7.67 16.49 -6.38
CA VAL A 21 7.73 15.24 -5.56
C VAL A 21 7.51 14.02 -6.45
N THR A 22 6.60 14.12 -7.41
CA THR A 22 6.34 13.07 -8.40
C THR A 22 7.48 12.91 -9.41
N SER A 23 8.07 13.99 -9.92
CA SER A 23 9.19 13.91 -10.88
C SER A 23 10.52 13.51 -10.23
N VAL A 24 10.62 13.56 -8.90
CA VAL A 24 11.87 13.29 -8.19
C VAL A 24 11.87 11.90 -7.55
N MET A 25 10.71 11.40 -7.08
CA MET A 25 10.60 10.03 -6.54
C MET A 25 10.38 8.95 -7.60
N PHE A 26 9.85 9.31 -8.78
CA PHE A 26 9.53 8.35 -9.82
C PHE A 26 10.41 8.62 -11.04
N GLY A 27 11.52 7.88 -11.14
CA GLY A 27 12.40 7.92 -12.32
C GLY A 27 11.64 7.60 -13.61
N ASN A 28 12.12 8.13 -14.73
CA ASN A 28 11.52 8.04 -16.08
C ASN A 28 11.36 6.62 -16.68
N GLY A 29 11.51 5.55 -15.89
CA GLY A 29 11.30 4.17 -16.33
C GLY A 29 9.88 3.71 -16.03
N GLN A 30 8.91 4.07 -16.85
CA GLN A 30 7.57 3.46 -16.76
C GLN A 30 7.66 2.00 -17.22
N ILE A 31 7.85 1.08 -16.28
CA ILE A 31 7.45 -0.32 -16.46
C ILE A 31 5.93 -0.29 -16.64
N ASN A 32 5.41 -0.95 -17.69
CA ASN A 32 3.96 -1.05 -17.87
C ASN A 32 3.37 -1.68 -16.60
N PRO A 33 2.44 -1.02 -15.88
CA PRO A 33 1.90 -1.56 -14.63
C PRO A 33 1.34 -2.97 -14.77
N GLU A 34 0.87 -3.33 -15.97
CA GLU A 34 0.35 -4.65 -16.32
C GLU A 34 1.42 -5.77 -16.30
N ASP A 35 2.69 -5.42 -16.43
CA ASP A 35 3.80 -6.38 -16.40
C ASP A 35 4.15 -6.82 -14.97
N ASN A 36 3.67 -6.08 -13.95
CA ASN A 36 3.89 -6.45 -12.55
C ASN A 36 3.09 -7.72 -12.23
N PRO A 37 3.73 -8.79 -11.71
CA PRO A 37 3.05 -10.07 -11.45
C PRO A 37 1.97 -9.97 -10.35
N ASN A 38 1.93 -8.88 -9.60
CA ASN A 38 0.91 -8.61 -8.57
C ASN A 38 -0.15 -7.59 -9.04
N TYR A 39 -0.11 -7.12 -10.30
CA TYR A 39 -1.01 -6.09 -10.85
C TYR A 39 -2.50 -6.36 -10.56
N LEU A 40 -2.97 -7.59 -10.82
CA LEU A 40 -4.36 -7.95 -10.59
C LEU A 40 -4.77 -7.90 -9.11
N VAL A 41 -3.84 -8.20 -8.20
CA VAL A 41 -4.07 -8.13 -6.75
C VAL A 41 -4.21 -6.66 -6.34
N TYR A 42 -3.31 -5.80 -6.80
CA TYR A 42 -3.39 -4.36 -6.54
C TYR A 42 -4.69 -3.76 -7.08
N LYS A 43 -5.09 -4.10 -8.31
CA LYS A 43 -6.36 -3.63 -8.89
C LYS A 43 -7.58 -4.03 -8.06
N LYS A 44 -7.59 -5.26 -7.51
CA LYS A 44 -8.68 -5.72 -6.63
C LYS A 44 -8.68 -4.96 -5.30
N MET A 45 -7.53 -4.79 -4.67
CA MET A 45 -7.40 -4.04 -3.42
C MET A 45 -7.81 -2.58 -3.60
N GLU A 46 -7.36 -1.93 -4.68
CA GLU A 46 -7.68 -0.54 -5.02
C GLU A 46 -9.17 -0.33 -5.22
N ARG A 47 -9.86 -1.26 -5.89
CA ARG A 47 -11.32 -1.20 -6.01
C ARG A 47 -12.02 -1.24 -4.65
N ILE A 48 -11.52 -2.05 -3.72
CA ILE A 48 -12.06 -2.09 -2.35
C ILE A 48 -11.81 -0.76 -1.65
N VAL A 49 -10.62 -0.18 -1.79
CA VAL A 49 -10.27 1.14 -1.21
C VAL A 49 -11.16 2.24 -1.78
N GLU A 50 -11.45 2.22 -3.08
CA GLU A 50 -12.37 3.16 -3.73
C GLU A 50 -13.78 3.05 -3.14
N MET A 51 -14.28 1.84 -2.89
CA MET A 51 -15.55 1.63 -2.20
C MET A 51 -15.51 2.12 -0.75
N MET A 52 -14.41 1.90 -0.03
CA MET A 52 -14.22 2.41 1.33
C MET A 52 -14.19 3.93 1.38
N GLN A 53 -13.80 4.61 0.30
CA GLN A 53 -13.74 6.08 0.20
C GLN A 53 -15.02 6.71 -0.35
N ASP A 54 -16.05 5.91 -0.67
CA ASP A 54 -17.33 6.44 -1.16
C ASP A 54 -17.96 7.40 -0.12
N GLU A 55 -18.46 8.54 -0.58
CA GLU A 55 -18.97 9.60 0.31
C GLU A 55 -20.25 9.19 1.06
N SER A 56 -21.00 8.23 0.53
CA SER A 56 -22.32 7.85 1.04
C SER A 56 -22.33 6.50 1.74
N THR A 57 -21.55 5.56 1.23
CA THR A 57 -21.54 4.16 1.66
C THR A 57 -20.21 3.73 2.25
N GLY A 58 -19.16 4.56 2.15
CA GLY A 58 -17.81 4.28 2.61
C GLY A 58 -17.61 4.34 4.13
N VAL A 59 -16.35 4.22 4.54
CA VAL A 59 -15.92 4.33 5.93
C VAL A 59 -16.03 5.80 6.38
N PRO A 60 -16.64 6.10 7.54
CA PRO A 60 -16.81 7.47 8.00
C PRO A 60 -15.48 8.14 8.34
N VAL A 61 -15.03 9.04 7.47
CA VAL A 61 -13.82 9.86 7.69
C VAL A 61 -14.20 11.18 8.37
N ARG A 62 -13.49 11.53 9.44
CA ARG A 62 -13.76 12.73 10.25
C ARG A 62 -12.51 13.50 10.62
N THR A 63 -12.71 14.75 10.99
CA THR A 63 -11.70 15.54 11.71
C THR A 63 -11.98 15.45 13.20
N VAL A 64 -11.11 14.77 13.93
CA VAL A 64 -11.22 14.62 15.39
C VAL A 64 -10.62 15.85 16.05
N LYS A 65 -11.34 16.43 17.02
CA LYS A 65 -10.91 17.57 17.82
C LYS A 65 -10.85 17.16 19.29
N SER A 66 -9.74 17.46 19.93
CA SER A 66 -9.53 17.38 21.38
C SER A 66 -9.07 18.75 21.90
N PHE A 67 -8.95 18.91 23.22
CA PHE A 67 -8.54 20.16 23.86
C PHE A 67 -7.19 20.69 23.35
N MET A 68 -6.23 19.78 23.06
CA MET A 68 -4.88 20.13 22.63
C MET A 68 -4.55 19.80 21.17
N SER A 69 -5.44 19.08 20.46
CA SER A 69 -5.12 18.54 19.13
C SER A 69 -6.32 18.55 18.19
N LYS A 70 -6.01 18.70 16.89
CA LYS A 70 -6.95 18.52 15.80
C LYS A 70 -6.30 17.59 14.79
N VAL A 71 -6.94 16.46 14.52
CA VAL A 71 -6.45 15.41 13.62
C VAL A 71 -7.43 15.30 12.46
N PRO A 72 -7.10 15.85 11.28
CA PRO A 72 -7.99 15.79 10.12
C PRO A 72 -7.92 14.43 9.43
N SER A 73 -8.97 14.12 8.68
CA SER A 73 -9.02 13.02 7.71
C SER A 73 -8.58 11.67 8.30
N VAL A 74 -9.28 11.23 9.34
CA VAL A 74 -9.06 9.93 9.98
C VAL A 74 -10.36 9.16 10.18
N PHE A 75 -10.25 7.85 10.23
CA PHE A 75 -11.30 6.90 10.61
C PHE A 75 -10.78 5.97 11.70
N THR A 76 -11.65 5.26 12.41
CA THR A 76 -11.23 4.30 13.45
C THR A 76 -11.13 2.88 12.88
N GLY A 77 -10.32 2.05 13.52
CA GLY A 77 -10.27 0.62 13.20
C GLY A 77 -11.63 -0.06 13.33
N ALA A 78 -12.39 0.26 14.37
CA ALA A 78 -13.75 -0.25 14.56
C ALA A 78 -14.71 0.10 13.40
N ASP A 79 -14.67 1.34 12.92
CA ASP A 79 -15.49 1.78 11.77
C ASP A 79 -15.06 1.05 10.49
N LEU A 80 -13.76 0.85 10.27
CA LEU A 80 -13.22 0.10 9.13
C LEU A 80 -13.66 -1.36 9.16
N ILE A 81 -13.49 -2.07 10.29
CA ILE A 81 -13.84 -3.48 10.40
C ILE A 81 -15.35 -3.68 10.26
N THR A 82 -16.16 -2.81 10.84
CA THR A 82 -17.62 -2.83 10.66
C THR A 82 -18.00 -2.66 9.19
N TRP A 83 -17.32 -1.77 8.46
CA TRP A 83 -17.55 -1.59 7.03
C TRP A 83 -17.17 -2.84 6.23
N ILE A 84 -16.02 -3.46 6.52
CA ILE A 84 -15.56 -4.67 5.83
C ILE A 84 -16.56 -5.82 6.01
N MET A 85 -16.97 -6.10 7.26
CA MET A 85 -17.96 -7.13 7.58
C MET A 85 -19.30 -6.96 6.83
N LYS A 86 -19.65 -5.73 6.46
CA LYS A 86 -20.92 -5.42 5.78
C LYS A 86 -20.82 -5.50 4.26
N ASN A 87 -19.67 -5.16 3.69
CA ASN A 87 -19.53 -4.90 2.25
C ASN A 87 -18.63 -5.90 1.52
N ILE A 88 -17.82 -6.65 2.26
CA ILE A 88 -16.92 -7.68 1.74
C ILE A 88 -17.41 -9.03 2.28
N ASP A 89 -17.35 -10.04 1.43
CA ASP A 89 -17.69 -11.42 1.79
C ASP A 89 -16.57 -11.98 2.68
N VAL A 90 -16.78 -11.92 3.99
CA VAL A 90 -15.89 -12.43 5.05
C VAL A 90 -16.74 -13.19 6.07
N ASP A 91 -16.21 -14.28 6.60
CA ASP A 91 -16.89 -15.20 7.51
C ASP A 91 -17.05 -14.59 8.90
N ASP A 92 -15.99 -13.97 9.42
CA ASP A 92 -15.95 -13.44 10.77
C ASP A 92 -15.06 -12.20 10.93
N GLN A 93 -15.07 -11.65 12.15
CA GLN A 93 -14.30 -10.47 12.50
C GLN A 93 -12.78 -10.68 12.43
N VAL A 94 -12.30 -11.92 12.64
CA VAL A 94 -10.88 -12.24 12.56
C VAL A 94 -10.42 -12.17 11.10
N GLU A 95 -11.21 -12.72 10.17
CA GLU A 95 -10.96 -12.60 8.75
C GLU A 95 -11.00 -11.13 8.29
N ALA A 96 -12.00 -10.35 8.72
CA ALA A 96 -12.07 -8.92 8.39
C ALA A 96 -10.82 -8.14 8.83
N VAL A 97 -10.33 -8.39 10.06
CA VAL A 97 -9.10 -7.78 10.58
C VAL A 97 -7.88 -8.24 9.80
N HIS A 98 -7.83 -9.51 9.40
CA HIS A 98 -6.76 -10.07 8.58
C HIS A 98 -6.70 -9.39 7.20
N VAL A 99 -7.83 -9.29 6.49
CA VAL A 99 -7.94 -8.60 5.20
C VAL A 99 -7.55 -7.12 5.34
N ALA A 100 -8.06 -6.44 6.37
CA ALA A 100 -7.70 -5.04 6.63
C ALA A 100 -6.20 -4.85 6.86
N THR A 101 -5.58 -5.75 7.64
CA THR A 101 -4.13 -5.73 7.90
C THR A 101 -3.33 -6.02 6.62
N LEU A 102 -3.80 -6.94 5.77
CA LEU A 102 -3.19 -7.20 4.48
C LEU A 102 -3.24 -5.95 3.58
N MET A 103 -4.36 -5.24 3.52
CA MET A 103 -4.46 -3.99 2.76
C MET A 103 -3.57 -2.87 3.36
N ALA A 104 -3.49 -2.77 4.69
CA ALA A 104 -2.63 -1.79 5.35
C ALA A 104 -1.14 -2.05 5.06
N SER A 105 -0.69 -3.31 5.13
CA SER A 105 0.69 -3.70 4.81
C SER A 105 1.08 -3.48 3.34
N HIS A 106 0.11 -3.32 2.44
CA HIS A 106 0.34 -2.89 1.04
C HIS A 106 0.30 -1.36 0.87
N GLY A 107 0.09 -0.61 1.95
CA GLY A 107 0.18 0.85 1.97
C GLY A 107 -1.09 1.58 1.56
N TYR A 108 -2.27 0.93 1.51
CA TYR A 108 -3.50 1.62 1.11
C TYR A 108 -4.09 2.52 2.21
N PHE A 109 -3.85 2.16 3.46
CA PHE A 109 -4.14 2.97 4.65
C PHE A 109 -3.21 2.55 5.78
N PHE A 110 -3.03 3.42 6.76
CA PHE A 110 -2.01 3.23 7.79
C PHE A 110 -2.44 3.83 9.14
N PRO A 111 -1.98 3.26 10.27
CA PRO A 111 -2.18 3.87 11.57
C PRO A 111 -1.37 5.17 11.65
N ILE A 112 -1.98 6.23 12.19
CA ILE A 112 -1.34 7.57 12.15
C ILE A 112 -0.18 7.70 13.15
N ASP A 113 -0.18 6.92 14.23
CA ASP A 113 0.71 7.04 15.39
C ASP A 113 1.67 5.85 15.57
N ASP A 114 1.74 4.94 14.59
CA ASP A 114 2.59 3.73 14.66
C ASP A 114 3.22 3.40 13.30
N HIS A 115 4.40 2.80 13.31
CA HIS A 115 5.13 2.29 12.13
C HIS A 115 4.69 0.88 11.73
N TYR A 116 4.07 0.11 12.64
CA TYR A 116 3.52 -1.20 12.30
C TYR A 116 2.22 -1.06 11.51
N LEU A 117 2.22 -1.52 10.24
CA LEU A 117 1.07 -1.46 9.33
C LEU A 117 0.03 -2.55 9.65
N ILE A 118 -0.50 -2.52 10.88
CA ILE A 118 -1.46 -3.51 11.42
C ILE A 118 -2.77 -2.82 11.75
N VAL A 119 -3.89 -3.49 11.43
CA VAL A 119 -5.23 -3.01 11.82
C VAL A 119 -5.67 -3.64 13.13
N LYS A 120 -6.16 -2.80 14.04
CA LYS A 120 -6.80 -3.19 15.30
C LYS A 120 -8.27 -2.84 15.24
N ASN A 121 -9.13 -3.72 15.74
CA ASN A 121 -10.56 -3.46 15.85
C ASN A 121 -10.87 -2.64 17.11
N ASP A 122 -10.40 -1.40 17.14
CA ASP A 122 -10.55 -0.49 18.28
C ASP A 122 -10.66 0.98 17.81
N ASN A 123 -10.44 1.92 18.73
CA ASN A 123 -10.50 3.35 18.45
C ASN A 123 -9.18 3.92 17.90
N THR A 124 -8.21 3.09 17.50
CA THR A 124 -6.98 3.52 16.82
C THR A 124 -7.35 4.25 15.53
N TYR A 125 -6.68 5.38 15.27
CA TYR A 125 -6.92 6.18 14.09
C TYR A 125 -6.07 5.74 12.91
N TYR A 126 -6.72 5.61 11.76
CA TYR A 126 -6.12 5.28 10.48
C TYR A 126 -6.40 6.39 9.47
N ARG A 127 -5.57 6.43 8.42
CA ARG A 127 -5.72 7.37 7.31
C ARG A 127 -5.52 6.64 5.98
N PHE A 128 -6.32 7.01 4.98
CA PHE A 128 -6.11 6.56 3.60
C PHE A 128 -4.85 7.15 3.00
N GLN A 129 -4.11 6.31 2.27
CA GLN A 129 -2.95 6.74 1.52
C GLN A 129 -3.36 7.47 0.24
N THR A 130 -2.54 8.44 -0.18
CA THR A 130 -2.73 9.11 -1.46
C THR A 130 -2.45 8.16 -2.63
N PRO A 131 -3.26 8.19 -3.72
CA PRO A 131 -3.09 7.28 -4.85
C PRO A 131 -1.71 7.30 -5.51
N CYS A 132 -0.95 8.40 -5.42
CA CYS A 132 0.41 8.46 -5.97
C CYS A 132 1.41 7.56 -5.23
N PHE A 133 1.08 7.13 -4.01
CA PHE A 133 1.89 6.18 -3.22
C PHE A 133 1.32 4.77 -3.24
N TRP A 134 0.30 4.50 -4.06
CA TRP A 134 -0.21 3.13 -4.22
C TRP A 134 0.82 2.26 -4.96
N PRO A 135 0.93 0.96 -4.61
CA PRO A 135 1.93 0.06 -5.16
C PRO A 135 1.79 -0.16 -6.68
N SER A 136 0.61 0.05 -7.26
CA SER A 136 0.41 -0.01 -8.71
C SER A 136 0.97 1.20 -9.48
N ARG A 137 1.17 2.33 -8.80
CA ARG A 137 1.61 3.60 -9.40
C ARG A 137 3.05 3.97 -9.03
N CYS A 138 3.55 3.37 -7.96
CA CYS A 138 4.88 3.60 -7.46
C CYS A 138 5.87 2.59 -8.03
N GLY A 139 6.96 3.07 -8.62
CA GLY A 139 8.14 2.23 -8.91
C GLY A 139 8.89 1.87 -7.62
N GLU A 140 9.90 1.00 -7.71
CA GLU A 140 10.76 0.70 -6.56
C GLU A 140 11.53 1.96 -6.13
N PRO A 141 11.36 2.47 -4.90
CA PRO A 141 12.03 3.71 -4.48
C PRO A 141 13.52 3.50 -4.26
N GLU A 142 14.32 4.45 -4.74
CA GLU A 142 15.77 4.36 -4.66
C GLU A 142 16.30 4.65 -3.24
N ASN A 143 17.51 4.16 -2.97
CA ASN A 143 18.21 4.50 -1.73
C ASN A 143 18.52 5.99 -1.61
N THR A 144 18.67 6.71 -2.73
CA THR A 144 18.86 8.16 -2.73
C THR A 144 17.64 8.87 -2.17
N ASP A 145 16.43 8.47 -2.59
CA ASP A 145 15.17 9.05 -2.11
C ASP A 145 14.97 8.80 -0.62
N TYR A 146 15.31 7.60 -0.15
CA TYR A 146 15.23 7.28 1.28
C TYR A 146 16.20 8.12 2.10
N ALA A 147 17.41 8.35 1.60
CA ALA A 147 18.39 9.21 2.24
C ALA A 147 17.89 10.67 2.34
N VAL A 148 17.26 11.19 1.28
CA VAL A 148 16.63 12.53 1.28
C VAL A 148 15.52 12.59 2.32
N TYR A 149 14.64 11.58 2.37
CA TYR A 149 13.54 11.52 3.35
C TYR A 149 14.04 11.53 4.80
N LEU A 150 14.98 10.64 5.15
CA LEU A 150 15.54 10.55 6.50
C LEU A 150 16.28 11.84 6.87
N CYS A 151 17.10 12.37 5.95
CA CYS A 151 17.81 13.64 6.15
C CYS A 151 16.83 14.81 6.35
N LYS A 152 15.73 14.87 5.60
CA LYS A 152 14.68 15.88 5.76
C LYS A 152 14.02 15.79 7.13
N ARG A 153 13.78 14.57 7.65
CA ARG A 153 13.20 14.36 8.98
C ARG A 153 14.09 14.87 10.11
N THR A 154 15.40 14.62 10.05
CA THR A 154 16.33 15.12 11.07
C THR A 154 16.37 16.65 11.13
N MET A 155 16.13 17.34 10.01
CA MET A 155 16.10 18.82 9.95
C MET A 155 14.86 19.46 10.61
N GLN A 156 13.81 18.68 10.91
CA GLN A 156 12.55 19.26 11.39
C GLN A 156 12.52 19.56 12.89
N ASN A 157 13.44 18.99 13.68
CA ASN A 157 13.55 19.18 15.14
C ASN A 157 12.19 19.06 15.87
N LYS A 158 11.44 17.99 15.58
CA LYS A 158 10.15 17.68 16.22
C LYS A 158 10.17 16.24 16.69
N GLN A 159 9.82 16.02 17.96
CA GLN A 159 9.79 14.68 18.57
C GLN A 159 9.01 13.66 17.74
N ARG A 160 7.83 14.02 17.21
CA ARG A 160 7.02 13.13 16.34
C ARG A 160 7.70 12.70 15.02
N LEU A 161 8.81 13.33 14.65
CA LEU A 161 9.56 13.08 13.41
C LEU A 161 10.97 12.55 13.69
N GLU A 162 11.33 12.36 14.97
CA GLU A 162 12.59 11.74 15.36
C GLU A 162 12.72 10.38 14.70
N LEU A 163 13.94 10.04 14.29
CA LEU A 163 14.21 8.76 13.67
C LEU A 163 14.17 7.68 14.74
N ALA A 164 13.53 6.56 14.44
CA ALA A 164 13.72 5.36 15.24
C ALA A 164 15.16 4.84 15.09
N ASP A 165 15.62 4.01 16.02
CA ASP A 165 17.02 3.52 16.03
C ASP A 165 17.41 2.86 14.70
N TYR A 166 16.56 1.99 14.16
CA TYR A 166 16.81 1.33 12.87
C TYR A 166 16.85 2.33 11.69
N GLU A 167 16.09 3.42 11.75
CA GLU A 167 16.12 4.48 10.74
C GLU A 167 17.41 5.30 10.84
N ALA A 168 17.88 5.58 12.06
CA ALA A 168 19.15 6.26 12.31
C ALA A 168 20.34 5.43 11.82
N GLU A 169 20.33 4.11 12.07
CA GLU A 169 21.31 3.17 11.53
C GLU A 169 21.30 3.14 10.00
N ASN A 170 20.10 3.11 9.39
CA ASN A 170 19.95 3.21 7.95
C ASN A 170 20.51 4.52 7.40
N LEU A 171 20.23 5.66 8.05
CA LEU A 171 20.78 6.95 7.65
C LEU A 171 22.30 6.96 7.70
N ALA A 172 22.91 6.42 8.76
CA ALA A 172 24.36 6.32 8.89
C ALA A 172 24.96 5.45 7.76
N ARG A 173 24.31 4.33 7.41
CA ARG A 173 24.71 3.48 6.29
C ARG A 173 24.61 4.22 4.95
N LEU A 174 23.53 4.96 4.73
CA LEU A 174 23.31 5.76 3.52
C LEU A 174 24.33 6.88 3.38
N GLN A 175 24.67 7.57 4.48
CA GLN A 175 25.72 8.58 4.52
C GLN A 175 27.08 8.01 4.10
N LYS A 176 27.43 6.82 4.60
CA LYS A 176 28.66 6.13 4.19
C LYS A 176 28.62 5.76 2.70
N MET A 177 27.52 5.20 2.24
CA MET A 177 27.32 4.76 0.85
C MET A 177 27.35 5.92 -0.15
N PHE A 178 26.77 7.07 0.20
CA PHE A 178 26.68 8.25 -0.66
C PHE A 178 27.61 9.38 -0.24
N SER A 179 28.71 9.08 0.45
CA SER A 179 29.63 10.09 1.02
C SER A 179 30.06 11.19 0.04
N ARG A 180 30.35 10.83 -1.22
CA ARG A 180 30.74 11.78 -2.28
C ARG A 180 29.58 12.63 -2.84
N LYS A 181 28.34 12.20 -2.64
CA LYS A 181 27.12 12.88 -3.12
C LYS A 181 26.28 13.45 -1.98
N TRP A 182 26.75 13.33 -0.73
CA TRP A 182 25.96 13.67 0.45
C TRP A 182 25.49 15.13 0.46
N GLU A 183 26.34 16.05 -0.01
CA GLU A 183 25.98 17.47 -0.09
C GLU A 183 24.75 17.71 -0.99
N PHE A 184 24.63 16.97 -2.10
CA PHE A 184 23.46 17.07 -2.98
C PHE A 184 22.19 16.51 -2.32
N ILE A 185 22.31 15.40 -1.59
CA ILE A 185 21.21 14.80 -0.81
C ILE A 185 20.75 15.78 0.27
N TYR A 186 21.69 16.37 1.00
CA TYR A 186 21.41 17.37 2.03
C TYR A 186 20.71 18.60 1.44
N MET A 187 21.24 19.15 0.35
CA MET A 187 20.64 20.30 -0.34
C MET A 187 19.21 20.01 -0.81
N GLN A 188 18.96 18.82 -1.35
CA GLN A 188 17.64 18.38 -1.78
C GLN A 188 16.66 18.26 -0.59
N ALA A 189 17.10 17.62 0.50
CA ALA A 189 16.32 17.50 1.73
C ALA A 189 15.99 18.88 2.33
N GLU A 190 16.96 19.79 2.35
CA GLU A 190 16.78 21.14 2.86
C GLU A 190 15.78 21.95 2.00
N ALA A 191 15.88 21.83 0.67
CA ALA A 191 14.95 22.48 -0.25
C ALA A 191 13.51 21.98 -0.04
N GLN A 192 13.31 20.66 0.10
CA GLN A 192 12.00 20.08 0.42
C GLN A 192 11.48 20.55 1.78
N ALA A 193 12.32 20.54 2.83
CA ALA A 193 11.95 21.03 4.16
C ALA A 193 11.53 22.51 4.15
N LYS A 194 12.19 23.35 3.33
CA LYS A 194 11.82 24.77 3.14
C LYS A 194 10.45 24.93 2.48
N VAL A 195 10.11 24.09 1.50
CA VAL A 195 8.77 24.08 0.87
C VAL A 195 7.72 23.62 1.86
N ASP A 196 7.97 22.52 2.58
CA ASP A 196 7.06 21.99 3.60
C ASP A 196 6.80 23.03 4.69
N LYS A 197 7.82 23.83 5.06
CA LYS A 197 7.70 24.93 6.02
C LYS A 197 6.67 26.00 5.66
N LYS A 198 6.34 26.16 4.38
CA LYS A 198 5.35 27.13 3.90
C LYS A 198 3.90 26.62 3.93
N ARG A 199 3.69 25.30 4.08
CA ARG A 199 2.36 24.68 4.12
C ARG A 199 1.68 24.87 5.47
N ASP A 200 0.34 24.82 5.48
CA ASP A 200 -0.45 24.83 6.70
C ASP A 200 -0.03 23.69 7.64
N LYS A 201 -0.14 23.92 8.96
CA LYS A 201 0.31 22.96 9.97
C LYS A 201 -0.43 21.63 9.88
N LEU A 202 -1.74 21.64 9.61
CA LEU A 202 -2.54 20.41 9.54
C LEU A 202 -2.29 19.67 8.23
N GLU A 203 -2.23 20.39 7.11
CA GLU A 203 -1.88 19.84 5.80
C GLU A 203 -0.50 19.16 5.84
N ARG A 204 0.50 19.84 6.41
CA ARG A 204 1.84 19.27 6.56
C ARG A 204 1.84 17.99 7.39
N LYS A 205 1.08 17.93 8.49
CA LYS A 205 0.95 16.71 9.29
C LYS A 205 0.36 15.54 8.49
N VAL A 206 -0.56 15.81 7.57
CA VAL A 206 -1.11 14.79 6.67
C VAL A 206 -0.04 14.29 5.72
N LEU A 207 0.62 15.21 5.01
CA LEU A 207 1.67 14.88 4.05
C LEU A 207 2.84 14.13 4.70
N ASP A 208 3.32 14.59 5.87
CA ASP A 208 4.39 13.92 6.63
C ASP A 208 4.01 12.45 6.95
N SER A 209 2.75 12.20 7.33
CA SER A 209 2.29 10.86 7.69
C SER A 209 2.09 9.94 6.48
N GLN A 210 1.67 10.50 5.34
CA GLN A 210 1.52 9.75 4.09
C GLN A 210 2.88 9.33 3.54
N GLU A 211 3.86 10.24 3.57
CA GLU A 211 5.23 9.94 3.20
C GLU A 211 5.89 8.95 4.18
N ARG A 212 5.62 9.06 5.49
CA ARG A 212 6.05 8.03 6.46
C ARG A 212 5.50 6.65 6.11
N ALA A 213 4.19 6.53 5.92
CA ALA A 213 3.55 5.26 5.60
C ALA A 213 4.05 4.67 4.28
N PHE A 214 4.40 5.51 3.31
CA PHE A 214 5.07 5.06 2.09
C PHE A 214 6.40 4.36 2.39
N TRP A 215 7.23 4.96 3.25
CA TRP A 215 8.51 4.37 3.64
C TRP A 215 8.35 3.16 4.57
N ASP A 216 7.31 3.10 5.40
CA ASP A 216 7.02 1.92 6.23
C ASP A 216 6.72 0.66 5.39
N VAL A 217 6.20 0.81 4.16
CA VAL A 217 6.02 -0.30 3.21
C VAL A 217 7.35 -0.71 2.58
N HIS A 218 8.16 0.25 2.13
CA HIS A 218 9.34 -0.01 1.31
C HIS A 218 10.64 -0.22 2.09
N ARG A 219 10.66 0.20 3.36
CA ARG A 219 11.76 0.06 4.32
C ARG A 219 11.17 -0.34 5.68
N PRO A 220 10.50 -1.50 5.76
CA PRO A 220 9.74 -1.89 6.94
C PRO A 220 10.62 -2.06 8.17
N VAL A 221 10.00 -1.92 9.35
CA VAL A 221 10.64 -2.19 10.65
C VAL A 221 11.28 -3.59 10.61
N PRO A 222 12.52 -3.76 11.12
CA PRO A 222 13.17 -5.07 11.15
C PRO A 222 12.28 -6.14 11.80
N GLY A 223 12.13 -7.29 11.11
CA GLY A 223 11.27 -8.39 11.54
C GLY A 223 9.84 -8.36 10.98
N CYS A 224 9.41 -7.25 10.37
CA CYS A 224 8.15 -7.20 9.62
C CYS A 224 8.30 -7.86 8.24
N VAL A 225 7.19 -8.42 7.74
CA VAL A 225 7.12 -8.97 6.38
C VAL A 225 7.24 -7.83 5.36
N ASN A 226 8.15 -7.98 4.41
CA ASN A 226 8.29 -7.05 3.30
C ASN A 226 7.32 -7.40 2.16
N THR A 227 6.22 -6.67 2.05
CA THR A 227 5.18 -6.88 1.03
C THR A 227 5.61 -6.47 -0.38
N THR A 228 6.74 -5.77 -0.51
CA THR A 228 7.31 -5.38 -1.81
C THR A 228 8.15 -6.49 -2.45
N GLU A 229 8.51 -7.54 -1.69
CA GLU A 229 9.29 -8.66 -2.22
C GLU A 229 8.48 -9.49 -3.21
N VAL A 230 9.01 -9.60 -4.43
CA VAL A 230 8.43 -10.45 -5.47
C VAL A 230 9.10 -11.82 -5.42
N ASP A 231 8.29 -12.88 -5.37
CA ASP A 231 8.77 -14.26 -5.46
C ASP A 231 9.75 -14.45 -6.63
N ILE A 232 10.87 -15.14 -6.37
CA ILE A 232 11.95 -15.29 -7.35
C ILE A 232 11.48 -15.93 -8.67
N LYS A 233 10.48 -16.83 -8.64
CA LYS A 233 9.93 -17.45 -9.85
C LYS A 233 9.09 -16.44 -10.63
N LYS A 234 8.36 -15.54 -9.95
CA LYS A 234 7.65 -14.41 -10.58
C LYS A 234 8.63 -13.44 -11.23
N ALA A 235 9.69 -13.05 -10.52
CA ALA A 235 10.74 -12.16 -11.03
C ALA A 235 11.45 -12.76 -12.26
N CYS A 236 11.80 -14.06 -12.22
CA CYS A 236 12.42 -14.75 -13.36
C CYS A 236 11.51 -14.85 -14.58
N ARG A 237 10.17 -14.91 -14.42
CA ARG A 237 9.24 -14.91 -15.56
C ARG A 237 9.20 -13.55 -16.25
N MET A 238 9.25 -12.47 -15.49
CA MET A 238 9.24 -11.08 -16.00
C MET A 238 10.51 -10.75 -16.79
N ASN A 239 11.66 -11.27 -16.36
CA ASN A 239 12.95 -11.09 -17.03
C ASN A 239 13.21 -12.04 -18.22
N ARG A 240 12.27 -12.94 -18.55
CA ARG A 240 12.37 -13.71 -19.80
C ARG A 240 11.98 -12.79 -20.94
N HIS A 241 12.97 -12.33 -21.71
CA HIS A 241 12.70 -11.81 -23.04
C HIS A 241 11.76 -12.76 -23.78
N PRO A 242 10.71 -12.26 -24.46
CA PRO A 242 9.94 -13.09 -25.36
C PRO A 242 10.89 -13.52 -26.47
N LYS A 243 11.52 -14.68 -26.31
CA LYS A 243 12.19 -15.35 -27.42
C LYS A 243 11.07 -15.61 -28.42
N MET A 244 11.12 -14.82 -29.48
CA MET A 244 10.46 -14.98 -30.76
C MET A 244 9.75 -16.34 -30.83
N THR A 245 8.44 -16.30 -30.77
CA THR A 245 7.56 -17.40 -31.15
C THR A 245 7.99 -17.87 -32.54
N ARG A 246 8.88 -18.86 -32.62
CA ARG A 246 8.89 -19.78 -33.76
C ARG A 246 7.75 -20.76 -33.54
N VAL A 247 6.54 -20.27 -33.80
CA VAL A 247 5.47 -21.12 -34.29
C VAL A 247 5.84 -21.45 -35.74
N SER A 248 6.57 -22.54 -35.93
CA SER A 248 6.63 -23.33 -37.16
C SER A 248 7.62 -24.47 -36.92
N SER A 249 7.15 -25.71 -37.11
CA SER A 249 7.86 -26.99 -36.95
C SER A 249 8.03 -27.55 -35.53
N MET A 250 6.92 -27.81 -34.82
CA MET A 250 6.86 -29.10 -34.11
C MET A 250 6.35 -30.14 -35.10
N PRO A 251 7.03 -31.29 -35.29
CA PRO A 251 6.39 -32.43 -35.93
C PRO A 251 5.25 -32.90 -35.03
N ASN A 252 4.04 -33.00 -35.59
CA ASN A 252 2.90 -33.62 -34.94
C ASN A 252 3.23 -35.08 -34.62
N TYR A 253 3.76 -35.33 -33.43
CA TYR A 253 3.58 -36.61 -32.74
C TYR A 253 2.51 -36.43 -31.67
N ALA A 254 1.34 -35.93 -32.09
CA ALA A 254 0.13 -36.16 -31.34
C ALA A 254 -0.25 -37.63 -31.56
N VAL A 255 0.05 -38.47 -30.57
CA VAL A 255 -0.62 -39.77 -30.45
C VAL A 255 -2.12 -39.46 -30.37
N PRO A 256 -3.00 -40.18 -31.08
CA PRO A 256 -4.45 -39.96 -30.98
C PRO A 256 -4.93 -40.41 -29.59
N GLY A 257 -4.75 -39.56 -28.59
CA GLY A 257 -5.49 -39.62 -27.34
C GLY A 257 -6.89 -39.13 -27.67
N GLY A 258 -7.85 -40.04 -27.77
CA GLY A 258 -9.25 -39.69 -28.00
C GLY A 258 -9.69 -38.62 -27.02
N ARG A 259 -10.31 -37.54 -27.51
CA ARG A 259 -11.12 -36.65 -26.67
C ARG A 259 -12.28 -37.51 -26.14
N LEU A 260 -12.14 -38.03 -24.94
CA LEU A 260 -13.30 -38.40 -24.14
C LEU A 260 -13.93 -37.09 -23.70
N SER A 261 -15.03 -36.72 -24.35
CA SER A 261 -15.96 -35.71 -23.83
C SER A 261 -16.26 -36.05 -22.36
N PRO A 262 -16.35 -35.08 -21.44
CA PRO A 262 -16.77 -35.40 -20.08
C PRO A 262 -18.19 -35.98 -20.17
N SER A 263 -18.32 -37.27 -19.93
CA SER A 263 -19.60 -37.99 -19.88
C SER A 263 -20.15 -38.05 -18.44
N ILE A 264 -19.50 -37.34 -17.53
CA ILE A 264 -19.81 -37.29 -16.10
C ILE A 264 -20.47 -35.94 -15.85
N SER A 265 -21.76 -35.95 -15.51
CA SER A 265 -22.45 -34.77 -14.98
C SER A 265 -21.90 -34.42 -13.60
N GLU A 266 -21.96 -33.15 -13.19
CA GLU A 266 -21.50 -32.69 -11.86
C GLU A 266 -22.09 -33.49 -10.68
N SER A 267 -23.21 -34.18 -10.90
CA SER A 267 -23.83 -35.13 -9.96
C SER A 267 -22.98 -36.34 -9.58
N ASP A 268 -22.01 -36.71 -10.41
CA ASP A 268 -21.26 -37.97 -10.32
C ASP A 268 -19.83 -37.75 -9.77
N LEU A 269 -19.49 -36.51 -9.39
CA LEU A 269 -18.30 -36.20 -8.63
C LEU A 269 -18.50 -36.68 -7.17
N PHE A 270 -18.44 -37.99 -6.97
CA PHE A 270 -18.44 -38.59 -5.64
C PHE A 270 -17.27 -38.06 -4.81
N ASN A 271 -17.62 -37.41 -3.70
CA ASN A 271 -16.71 -36.79 -2.76
C ASN A 271 -15.96 -37.89 -1.99
N PRO A 272 -14.62 -38.07 -2.13
CA PRO A 272 -13.90 -39.14 -1.46
C PRO A 272 -13.97 -39.08 0.07
N CYS A 273 -14.36 -37.93 0.63
CA CYS A 273 -14.51 -37.72 2.07
C CYS A 273 -15.69 -38.49 2.69
N ASP A 274 -16.73 -38.83 1.93
CA ASP A 274 -17.90 -39.49 2.52
C ASP A 274 -17.67 -40.98 2.79
N ASN A 275 -16.78 -41.64 2.02
CA ASN A 275 -16.39 -43.03 2.27
C ASN A 275 -15.50 -43.18 3.51
N ILE A 276 -14.69 -42.17 3.84
CA ILE A 276 -13.80 -42.23 5.01
C ILE A 276 -14.58 -42.17 6.33
N ARG A 277 -15.81 -41.63 6.33
CA ARG A 277 -16.67 -41.60 7.54
C ARG A 277 -17.25 -42.97 7.91
N HIS A 278 -17.33 -43.91 6.96
CA HIS A 278 -17.89 -45.24 7.21
C HIS A 278 -16.85 -46.26 7.69
N ASP A 279 -15.55 -45.97 7.55
CA ASP A 279 -14.48 -46.87 8.00
C ASP A 279 -14.00 -46.58 9.45
N VAL A 280 -14.62 -45.62 10.15
CA VAL A 280 -14.25 -45.21 11.52
C VAL A 280 -15.46 -45.25 12.49
N SER A 281 -16.48 -46.05 12.19
CA SER A 281 -17.63 -46.30 13.09
C SER A 281 -17.76 -47.76 13.45
#